data_AF-A0A1F3DIJ2-F1
#
_entry.id   AF-A0A1F3DIJ2-F1
#
_cell.length_a   1.000
_cell.length_b   1.000
_cell.length_c   1.000
_cell.angle_alpha   90.00
_cell.angle_beta   90.00
_cell.angle_gamma   90.00
#
_symmetry.space_group_name_H-M   'P 1'
#
loop_
_entity.id
_entity.type
_entity.pdbx_description
1 polymer ?
#
loop_
_entity_poly.entity_id
_entity_poly.type
_entity_poly.pdbx_seq_one_letter_code
_entity_poly.pdbx_strand_id
1 'polypeptide(L)'
;MKIKNFRSKINLFVLCLVMQIIFFGCINDKSHDEKEFDVIKIDNGNDQKINVNEFSVSPPPFSEDIFPCSACHADQIPSAKRRTLDMHEDIQEMFNHDSENRWCIDCHDLNSRDSLKLASGKLIGFDESFKLCGQCHGDKYRDWKVGVHGKRIGEWNGKKQYFLCVHCHNPHSPKFNPLKPMPAPVRQEDLQ
;
A
#
# COMPACT_ATOMS: atom_id res chain seq x y z
N MET A 1 -54.87 -22.58 51.38
CA MET A 1 -53.75 -21.94 52.12
C MET A 1 -53.12 -20.90 51.21
N LYS A 2 -53.15 -19.61 51.57
CA LYS A 2 -52.78 -18.45 50.73
C LYS A 2 -51.25 -18.31 50.64
N ILE A 3 -50.69 -18.28 49.43
CA ILE A 3 -49.31 -17.83 49.19
C ILE A 3 -49.40 -16.44 48.53
N LYS A 4 -48.94 -15.42 49.25
CA LYS A 4 -48.95 -14.01 48.82
C LYS A 4 -47.77 -13.76 47.89
N ASN A 5 -48.03 -13.20 46.71
CA ASN A 5 -47.02 -12.68 45.78
C ASN A 5 -46.29 -11.47 46.41
N PHE A 6 -45.00 -11.62 46.68
CA PHE A 6 -44.12 -10.55 47.15
C PHE A 6 -43.52 -9.83 45.93
N ARG A 7 -44.17 -8.74 45.48
CA ARG A 7 -43.63 -7.85 44.44
C ARG A 7 -42.55 -6.97 45.06
N SER A 8 -41.28 -7.28 44.80
CA SER A 8 -40.15 -6.44 45.14
C SER A 8 -40.15 -5.19 44.23
N LYS A 9 -40.41 -4.02 44.83
CA LYS A 9 -40.21 -2.72 44.20
C LYS A 9 -38.72 -2.39 44.25
N ILE A 10 -37.92 -3.06 43.41
CA ILE A 10 -36.54 -2.63 43.16
C ILE A 10 -36.63 -1.43 42.21
N ASN A 11 -36.24 -0.28 42.76
CA ASN A 11 -36.32 1.04 42.15
C ASN A 11 -35.69 1.06 40.76
N LEU A 12 -36.52 1.32 39.74
CA LEU A 12 -36.13 1.66 38.36
C LEU A 12 -35.05 2.77 38.31
N PHE A 13 -34.98 3.59 39.37
CA PHE A 13 -33.97 4.63 39.55
C PHE A 13 -32.53 4.10 39.71
N VAL A 14 -32.34 2.92 40.32
CA VAL A 14 -30.99 2.34 40.52
C VAL A 14 -30.48 1.71 39.22
N LEU A 15 -31.37 1.18 38.38
CA LEU A 15 -31.01 0.60 37.09
C LEU A 15 -30.61 1.68 36.05
N CYS A 16 -31.25 2.86 36.07
CA CYS A 16 -30.85 3.99 35.22
C CYS A 16 -29.50 4.60 35.60
N LEU A 17 -29.15 4.62 36.88
CA LEU A 17 -27.90 5.24 37.37
C LEU A 17 -26.67 4.40 36.98
N VAL A 18 -26.81 3.06 36.97
CA VAL A 18 -25.76 2.14 36.49
C VAL A 18 -25.58 2.23 34.97
N MET A 19 -26.65 2.48 34.20
CA MET A 19 -26.57 2.66 32.74
C MET A 19 -25.94 4.00 32.31
N GLN A 20 -26.07 5.06 33.12
CA GLN A 20 -25.42 6.36 32.83
C GLN A 20 -23.90 6.31 33.06
N ILE A 21 -23.41 5.52 34.02
CA ILE A 21 -21.97 5.36 34.28
C ILE A 21 -21.27 4.59 33.14
N ILE A 22 -21.97 3.66 32.48
CA ILE A 22 -21.43 2.91 31.33
C ILE A 22 -21.36 3.79 30.07
N PHE A 23 -22.24 4.78 29.90
CA PHE A 23 -22.20 5.70 28.76
C PHE A 23 -21.26 6.90 28.94
N PHE A 24 -20.96 7.33 30.17
CA PHE A 24 -20.03 8.44 30.43
C PHE A 24 -18.60 8.00 30.81
N GLY A 25 -18.36 6.71 31.02
CA GLY A 25 -17.05 6.16 31.45
C GLY A 25 -15.96 6.09 30.37
N CYS A 26 -16.22 6.51 29.13
CA CYS A 26 -15.24 6.49 28.03
C CYS A 26 -15.10 7.88 27.37
N ILE A 27 -14.94 8.95 28.14
CA ILE A 27 -14.54 10.27 27.61
C ILE A 27 -13.45 10.86 28.50
N ASN A 28 -12.22 10.37 28.35
CA ASN A 28 -10.96 11.13 28.32
C ASN A 28 -9.76 10.18 28.44
N ASP A 29 -9.05 9.98 27.33
CA ASP A 29 -7.63 10.34 27.30
C ASP A 29 -7.24 10.62 25.84
N LYS A 30 -7.32 11.91 25.46
CA LYS A 30 -6.59 12.41 24.30
C LYS A 30 -5.18 12.71 24.79
N SER A 31 -4.34 11.71 24.75
CA SER A 31 -2.89 11.86 24.63
C SER A 31 -2.45 10.94 23.50
N HIS A 32 -2.59 11.46 22.27
CA HIS A 32 -1.76 10.95 21.19
C HIS A 32 -0.32 11.24 21.61
N ASP A 33 0.37 10.17 21.95
CA ASP A 33 1.81 10.12 22.16
C ASP A 33 2.47 10.56 20.83
N GLU A 34 2.61 11.87 20.65
CA GLU A 34 3.51 12.44 19.66
C GLU A 34 4.90 12.00 20.10
N LYS A 35 5.39 10.89 19.52
CA LYS A 35 6.80 10.57 19.59
C LYS A 35 7.55 11.78 19.08
N GLU A 36 8.19 12.47 20.01
CA GLU A 36 9.22 13.46 19.78
C GLU A 36 10.22 12.84 18.81
N PHE A 37 10.10 13.24 17.54
CA PHE A 37 11.05 12.88 16.51
C PHE A 37 12.30 13.67 16.84
N ASP A 38 13.36 12.98 17.27
CA ASP A 38 14.67 13.57 17.49
C ASP A 38 15.06 14.34 16.23
N VAL A 39 14.92 15.67 16.29
CA VAL A 39 15.36 16.58 15.25
C VAL A 39 16.87 16.44 15.19
N ILE A 40 17.37 15.74 14.18
CA ILE A 40 18.78 15.82 13.81
C ILE A 40 19.01 17.28 13.41
N LYS A 41 19.59 18.06 14.33
CA LYS A 41 20.05 19.41 14.03
C LYS A 41 21.19 19.27 13.03
N ILE A 42 20.89 19.56 11.77
CA ILE A 42 21.89 19.80 10.76
C ILE A 42 22.14 21.30 10.80
N ASP A 43 23.25 21.68 11.42
CA ASP A 43 23.67 23.05 11.65
C ASP A 43 24.03 23.72 10.32
N ASN A 44 23.03 24.15 9.54
CA ASN A 44 23.20 25.00 8.36
C ASN A 44 21.92 25.78 8.07
N GLY A 45 21.61 26.75 8.95
CA GLY A 45 20.96 28.06 8.68
C GLY A 45 19.90 28.22 7.59
N ASN A 46 19.12 27.20 7.25
CA ASN A 46 17.99 27.31 6.33
C ASN A 46 16.92 26.31 6.78
N ASP A 47 15.90 26.81 7.49
CA ASP A 47 14.74 26.06 7.94
C ASP A 47 13.89 25.63 6.74
N GLN A 48 14.35 24.63 6.00
CA GLN A 48 13.48 23.86 5.14
C GLN A 48 12.82 22.80 6.01
N LYS A 49 11.51 22.93 6.24
CA LYS A 49 10.68 21.80 6.64
C LYS A 49 10.81 20.73 5.55
N ILE A 50 11.74 19.79 5.74
CA ILE A 50 11.88 18.65 4.83
C ILE A 50 10.64 17.80 5.05
N ASN A 51 9.66 17.92 4.15
CA ASN A 51 8.68 16.88 3.95
C ASN A 51 9.45 15.70 3.38
N VAL A 52 9.99 14.87 4.28
CA VAL A 52 10.60 13.61 3.91
C VAL A 52 9.46 12.75 3.40
N ASN A 53 9.27 12.73 2.07
CA ASN A 53 8.86 11.49 1.44
C ASN A 53 9.80 10.43 2.02
N GLU A 54 9.26 9.54 2.84
CA GLU A 54 10.02 8.56 3.65
C GLU A 54 11.08 7.83 2.80
N PHE A 55 10.80 7.72 1.49
CA PHE A 55 11.72 7.27 0.46
C PHE A 55 11.72 8.24 -0.73
N SER A 56 12.90 8.68 -1.18
CA SER A 56 13.04 9.33 -2.50
C SER A 56 13.00 8.24 -3.57
N VAL A 57 11.92 8.19 -4.34
CA VAL A 57 11.69 7.16 -5.37
C VAL A 57 11.92 7.71 -6.78
N SER A 58 12.27 6.82 -7.71
CA SER A 58 12.23 7.13 -9.14
C SER A 58 10.79 7.34 -9.61
N PRO A 59 10.57 8.20 -10.62
CA PRO A 59 9.28 8.28 -11.29
C PRO A 59 8.82 6.90 -11.79
N PRO A 60 7.51 6.61 -11.81
CA PRO A 60 6.98 5.39 -12.39
C PRO A 60 7.40 5.23 -13.85
N PRO A 61 7.83 4.02 -14.29
CA PRO A 61 8.35 3.79 -15.63
C PRO A 61 7.19 3.57 -16.62
N PHE A 62 6.37 4.60 -16.83
CA PHE A 62 5.30 4.56 -17.83
C PHE A 62 5.88 4.51 -19.25
N SER A 63 5.14 3.91 -20.17
CA SER A 63 5.40 4.10 -21.60
C SER A 63 5.12 5.55 -21.98
N GLU A 64 5.73 6.01 -23.08
CA GLU A 64 5.48 7.36 -23.59
C GLU A 64 3.98 7.58 -23.85
N ASP A 65 3.52 8.79 -23.53
CA ASP A 65 2.16 9.29 -23.75
C ASP A 65 0.98 8.49 -23.13
N ILE A 66 1.23 7.48 -22.28
CA ILE A 66 0.16 6.71 -21.64
C ILE A 66 -0.44 7.38 -20.40
N PHE A 67 0.27 8.34 -19.81
CA PHE A 67 -0.12 9.05 -18.59
C PHE A 67 -0.29 10.54 -18.88
N PRO A 68 -1.35 11.20 -18.38
CA PRO A 68 -2.38 10.69 -17.47
C PRO A 68 -3.42 9.79 -18.17
N CYS A 69 -3.91 8.78 -17.45
CA CYS A 69 -4.93 7.85 -17.93
C CYS A 69 -6.28 8.56 -18.15
N SER A 70 -6.55 9.62 -17.39
CA SER A 70 -7.74 10.47 -17.56
C SER A 70 -7.84 11.11 -18.95
N ALA A 71 -6.74 11.24 -19.69
CA ALA A 71 -6.77 11.73 -21.08
C ALA A 71 -7.72 10.92 -21.98
N CYS A 72 -7.87 9.62 -21.72
CA CYS A 72 -8.80 8.74 -22.45
C CYS A 72 -10.04 8.35 -21.62
N HIS A 73 -9.96 8.46 -20.29
CA HIS A 73 -10.99 7.92 -19.39
C HIS A 73 -11.92 8.96 -18.74
N ALA A 74 -11.69 10.27 -18.94
CA ALA A 74 -12.46 11.33 -18.28
C ALA A 74 -13.99 11.21 -18.49
N ASP A 75 -14.41 10.87 -19.71
CA ASP A 75 -15.83 10.82 -20.11
C ASP A 75 -16.41 9.40 -20.14
N GLN A 76 -15.64 8.40 -19.73
CA GLN A 76 -16.08 7.01 -19.76
C GLN A 76 -16.88 6.64 -18.51
N ILE A 77 -18.00 5.95 -18.70
CA ILE A 77 -18.74 5.36 -17.57
C ILE A 77 -17.89 4.24 -16.94
N PRO A 78 -17.45 4.38 -15.68
CA PRO A 78 -16.63 3.37 -15.04
C PRO A 78 -17.46 2.14 -14.72
N SER A 79 -16.83 0.97 -14.78
CA SER A 79 -17.50 -0.30 -14.46
C SER A 79 -16.54 -1.27 -13.80
N ALA A 80 -16.91 -1.70 -12.59
CA ALA A 80 -16.20 -2.69 -11.80
C ALA A 80 -16.41 -4.14 -12.29
N LYS A 81 -17.35 -4.36 -13.23
CA LYS A 81 -17.66 -5.70 -13.73
C LYS A 81 -16.51 -6.24 -14.57
N ARG A 82 -16.04 -7.45 -14.24
CA ARG A 82 -15.09 -8.22 -15.05
C ARG A 82 -15.68 -8.50 -16.43
N ARG A 83 -14.92 -8.21 -17.48
CA ARG A 83 -15.31 -8.29 -18.89
C ARG A 83 -14.07 -8.37 -19.79
N THR A 84 -14.25 -8.75 -21.04
CA THR A 84 -13.25 -8.49 -22.08
C THR A 84 -13.15 -6.98 -22.30
N LEU A 85 -11.93 -6.48 -22.42
CA LEU A 85 -11.64 -5.07 -22.66
C LEU A 85 -11.46 -4.81 -24.16
N ASP A 86 -11.93 -3.67 -24.65
CA ASP A 86 -11.72 -3.24 -26.04
C ASP A 86 -10.36 -2.53 -26.24
N MET A 87 -9.74 -2.10 -25.14
CA MET A 87 -8.41 -1.48 -25.07
C MET A 87 -7.66 -2.09 -23.89
N HIS A 88 -6.33 -2.12 -23.95
CA HIS A 88 -5.49 -2.83 -22.96
C HIS A 88 -5.69 -4.36 -22.98
N GLU A 89 -6.06 -4.92 -24.14
CA GLU A 89 -6.21 -6.36 -24.36
C GLU A 89 -4.93 -7.12 -24.00
N ASP A 90 -3.77 -6.59 -24.39
CA ASP A 90 -2.46 -7.14 -24.06
C ASP A 90 -2.23 -7.25 -22.55
N ILE A 91 -2.64 -6.22 -21.79
CA ILE A 91 -2.57 -6.21 -20.33
C ILE A 91 -3.53 -7.26 -19.74
N GLN A 92 -4.76 -7.37 -20.29
CA GLN A 92 -5.73 -8.36 -19.85
C GLN A 92 -5.24 -9.79 -20.13
N GLU A 93 -4.70 -10.05 -21.31
CA GLU A 93 -4.20 -11.37 -21.72
C GLU A 93 -3.02 -11.82 -20.86
N MET A 94 -2.11 -10.90 -20.51
CA MET A 94 -0.96 -11.24 -19.67
C MET A 94 -1.26 -11.28 -18.17
N PHE A 95 -2.47 -10.90 -17.74
CA PHE A 95 -2.79 -10.74 -16.32
C PHE A 95 -2.71 -12.06 -15.58
N ASN A 96 -1.63 -12.23 -14.80
CA ASN A 96 -1.34 -13.43 -14.03
C ASN A 96 -0.95 -13.07 -12.60
N HIS A 97 -1.81 -12.28 -11.95
CA HIS A 97 -1.62 -11.81 -10.59
C HIS A 97 -2.89 -12.05 -9.77
N ASP A 98 -3.13 -13.33 -9.44
CA ASP A 98 -4.37 -13.83 -8.81
C ASP A 98 -5.61 -13.54 -9.67
N SER A 99 -5.52 -13.89 -10.96
CA SER A 99 -6.52 -13.52 -11.99
C SER A 99 -7.91 -14.09 -11.77
N GLU A 100 -8.03 -15.16 -10.99
CA GLU A 100 -9.32 -15.73 -10.59
C GLU A 100 -10.05 -14.80 -9.61
N ASN A 101 -9.36 -14.26 -8.62
CA ASN A 101 -9.97 -13.51 -7.50
C ASN A 101 -9.78 -11.99 -7.60
N ARG A 102 -8.81 -11.52 -8.39
CA ARG A 102 -8.49 -10.11 -8.55
C ARG A 102 -8.96 -9.54 -9.88
N TRP A 103 -9.26 -8.25 -9.86
CA TRP A 103 -9.57 -7.46 -11.04
C TRP A 103 -8.83 -6.12 -11.00
N CYS A 104 -8.79 -5.42 -12.13
CA CYS A 104 -8.00 -4.19 -12.29
C CYS A 104 -8.28 -3.16 -11.17
N ILE A 105 -9.55 -3.05 -10.78
CA ILE A 105 -10.04 -2.09 -9.79
C ILE A 105 -9.79 -2.49 -8.32
N ASP A 106 -9.11 -3.61 -8.08
CA ASP A 106 -8.57 -3.95 -6.75
C ASP A 106 -7.26 -3.21 -6.47
N CYS A 107 -6.58 -2.77 -7.53
CA CYS A 107 -5.31 -2.03 -7.47
C CYS A 107 -5.46 -0.60 -7.97
N HIS A 108 -6.27 -0.38 -9.01
CA HIS A 108 -6.59 0.93 -9.54
C HIS A 108 -7.88 1.48 -8.93
N ASP A 109 -8.00 2.79 -8.83
CA ASP A 109 -9.30 3.38 -8.51
C ASP A 109 -10.26 3.26 -9.70
N LEU A 110 -11.54 3.06 -9.36
CA LEU A 110 -12.60 2.89 -10.37
C LEU A 110 -12.92 4.22 -11.07
N ASN A 111 -12.90 5.32 -10.33
CA ASN A 111 -13.34 6.64 -10.79
C ASN A 111 -12.17 7.50 -11.28
N SER A 112 -10.97 7.31 -10.72
CA SER A 112 -9.74 8.02 -11.09
C SER A 112 -8.65 7.02 -11.43
N ARG A 113 -8.53 6.69 -12.73
CA ARG A 113 -7.51 5.75 -13.22
C ARG A 113 -6.08 6.29 -13.13
N ASP A 114 -5.93 7.58 -12.82
CA ASP A 114 -4.64 8.23 -12.52
C ASP A 114 -4.12 7.89 -11.11
N SER A 115 -4.89 7.13 -10.32
CA SER A 115 -4.51 6.74 -8.96
C SER A 115 -4.63 5.23 -8.73
N LEU A 116 -3.82 4.75 -7.79
CA LEU A 116 -3.94 3.42 -7.20
C LEU A 116 -4.85 3.50 -5.96
N LYS A 117 -5.44 2.37 -5.60
CA LYS A 117 -6.35 2.24 -4.45
C LYS A 117 -5.87 1.15 -3.51
N LEU A 118 -5.65 1.53 -2.25
CA LEU A 118 -5.34 0.61 -1.17
C LEU A 118 -6.58 -0.22 -0.75
N ALA A 119 -6.37 -1.31 -0.02
CA ALA A 119 -7.46 -2.14 0.49
C ALA A 119 -8.38 -1.37 1.46
N SER A 120 -7.86 -0.32 2.10
CA SER A 120 -8.65 0.61 2.92
C SER A 120 -9.53 1.57 2.11
N GLY A 121 -9.41 1.58 0.78
CA GLY A 121 -10.03 2.55 -0.12
C GLY A 121 -9.24 3.86 -0.26
N LYS A 122 -8.14 4.05 0.49
CA LYS A 122 -7.28 5.23 0.33
C LYS A 122 -6.65 5.25 -1.06
N LEU A 123 -6.72 6.41 -1.72
CA LEU A 123 -6.04 6.65 -2.99
C LEU A 123 -4.58 7.03 -2.74
N ILE A 124 -3.69 6.53 -3.59
CA ILE A 124 -2.26 6.84 -3.61
C ILE A 124 -1.78 7.04 -5.04
N GLY A 125 -0.68 7.78 -5.18
CA GLY A 125 0.00 7.94 -6.47
C GLY A 125 0.73 6.67 -6.91
N PHE A 126 1.09 6.61 -8.19
CA PHE A 126 1.91 5.53 -8.74
C PHE A 126 3.35 5.53 -8.20
N ASP A 127 3.85 6.67 -7.74
CA ASP A 127 5.12 6.80 -7.02
C ASP A 127 5.07 6.17 -5.61
N GLU A 128 3.88 5.89 -5.09
CA GLU A 128 3.68 5.18 -3.83
C GLU A 128 3.32 3.71 -4.03
N SER A 129 3.50 3.13 -5.23
CA SER A 129 3.07 1.77 -5.56
C SER A 129 3.61 0.71 -4.60
N PHE A 130 4.77 0.93 -3.98
CA PHE A 130 5.34 0.05 -2.96
C PHE A 130 4.41 -0.15 -1.75
N LYS A 131 3.60 0.86 -1.39
CA LYS A 131 2.60 0.76 -0.32
C LYS A 131 1.47 -0.20 -0.70
N LEU A 132 1.03 -0.18 -1.96
CA LEU A 132 0.03 -1.10 -2.49
C LEU A 132 0.56 -2.54 -2.50
N CYS A 133 1.74 -2.76 -3.08
CA CYS A 133 2.36 -4.08 -3.16
C CYS A 133 2.58 -4.69 -1.77
N GLY A 134 3.01 -3.86 -0.81
CA GLY A 134 3.31 -4.26 0.56
C GLY A 134 2.11 -4.74 1.38
N GLN A 135 0.87 -4.51 0.93
CA GLN A 135 -0.33 -5.05 1.59
C GLN A 135 -0.38 -6.57 1.58
N CYS A 136 0.21 -7.20 0.55
CA CYS A 136 0.26 -8.66 0.40
C CYS A 136 1.71 -9.19 0.39
N HIS A 137 2.66 -8.44 -0.18
CA HIS A 137 4.07 -8.83 -0.27
C HIS A 137 4.90 -8.20 0.86
N GLY A 138 4.52 -8.47 2.11
CA GLY A 138 5.09 -7.82 3.29
C GLY A 138 6.59 -8.08 3.50
N ASP A 139 7.07 -9.28 3.18
CA ASP A 139 8.49 -9.63 3.27
C ASP A 139 9.32 -8.82 2.27
N LYS A 140 8.88 -8.76 1.00
CA LYS A 140 9.53 -7.98 -0.05
C LYS A 140 9.49 -6.49 0.24
N TYR A 141 8.37 -6.00 0.76
CA TYR A 141 8.25 -4.60 1.15
C TYR A 141 9.21 -4.24 2.30
N ARG A 142 9.28 -5.08 3.34
CA ARG A 142 10.25 -4.89 4.44
C ARG A 142 11.68 -4.82 3.91
N ASP A 143 12.06 -5.75 3.05
CA ASP A 143 13.42 -5.84 2.50
C ASP A 143 13.70 -4.67 1.52
N TRP A 144 12.69 -4.21 0.80
CA TRP A 144 12.78 -3.03 -0.09
C TRP A 144 13.03 -1.73 0.70
N LYS A 145 12.33 -1.52 1.82
CA LYS A 145 12.51 -0.31 2.66
C LYS A 145 13.95 -0.12 3.14
N VAL A 146 14.66 -1.23 3.36
CA VAL A 146 16.06 -1.20 3.81
C VAL A 146 17.05 -1.38 2.66
N GLY A 147 16.58 -1.47 1.41
CA GLY A 147 17.41 -1.59 0.21
C GLY A 147 18.04 -2.97 0.01
N VAL A 148 17.58 -4.01 0.71
CA VAL A 148 17.98 -5.41 0.47
C VAL A 148 17.30 -5.94 -0.80
N HIS A 149 16.09 -5.46 -1.09
CA HIS A 149 15.35 -5.80 -2.30
C HIS A 149 15.14 -4.57 -3.20
N GLY A 150 15.20 -4.75 -4.51
CA GLY A 150 15.13 -3.68 -5.49
C GLY A 150 16.49 -3.02 -5.76
N LYS A 151 16.47 -1.88 -6.46
CA LYS A 151 17.67 -1.14 -6.84
C LYS A 151 17.69 0.24 -6.17
N ARG A 152 18.81 0.55 -5.53
CA ARG A 152 19.11 1.87 -4.98
C ARG A 152 20.22 2.52 -5.80
N ILE A 153 20.00 3.76 -6.23
CA ILE A 153 20.99 4.56 -6.97
C ILE A 153 21.31 5.85 -6.21
N GLY A 154 22.33 6.56 -6.68
CA GLY A 154 22.82 7.80 -6.05
C GLY A 154 24.06 7.56 -5.20
N GLU A 155 24.25 8.40 -4.19
CA GLU A 155 25.47 8.46 -3.40
C GLU A 155 25.46 7.47 -2.23
N TRP A 156 26.64 6.95 -1.87
CA TRP A 156 26.80 6.09 -0.70
C TRP A 156 26.42 6.81 0.60
N ASN A 157 26.93 8.02 0.82
CA ASN A 157 26.69 8.82 2.03
C ASN A 157 25.90 10.10 1.80
N GLY A 158 25.10 10.16 0.73
CA GLY A 158 24.29 11.33 0.41
C GLY A 158 22.94 10.95 -0.19
N LYS A 159 22.49 11.75 -1.17
CA LYS A 159 21.17 11.59 -1.79
C LYS A 159 21.06 10.22 -2.47
N LYS A 160 20.02 9.48 -2.12
CA LYS A 160 19.71 8.16 -2.67
C LYS A 160 18.33 8.20 -3.31
N GLN A 161 18.16 7.39 -4.34
CA GLN A 161 16.89 7.19 -5.01
C GLN A 161 16.60 5.69 -5.13
N TYR A 162 15.36 5.30 -4.85
CA TYR A 162 14.91 3.92 -4.83
C TYR A 162 14.02 3.65 -6.04
N PHE A 163 14.31 2.56 -6.75
CA PHE A 163 13.44 2.12 -7.82
C PHE A 163 12.18 1.48 -7.21
N LEU A 164 11.03 1.79 -7.81
CA LEU A 164 9.76 1.14 -7.47
C LEU A 164 9.78 -0.33 -7.88
N CYS A 165 8.92 -1.16 -7.29
CA CYS A 165 8.72 -2.56 -7.65
C CYS A 165 8.57 -2.74 -9.18
N VAL A 166 7.81 -1.82 -9.79
CA VAL A 166 7.46 -1.84 -11.21
C VAL A 166 8.60 -1.48 -12.18
N HIS A 167 9.76 -1.07 -11.67
CA HIS A 167 10.96 -0.91 -12.51
C HIS A 167 11.58 -2.25 -12.92
N CYS A 168 11.27 -3.32 -12.18
CA CYS A 168 11.82 -4.65 -12.44
C CYS A 168 10.71 -5.67 -12.68
N HIS A 169 9.57 -5.53 -12.00
CA HIS A 169 8.42 -6.42 -12.14
C HIS A 169 7.34 -5.80 -13.01
N ASN A 170 6.71 -6.59 -13.88
CA ASN A 170 5.46 -6.17 -14.51
C ASN A 170 4.33 -6.24 -13.46
N PRO A 171 3.61 -5.16 -13.13
CA PRO A 171 2.58 -5.19 -12.07
C PRO A 171 1.42 -6.14 -12.37
N HIS A 172 1.17 -6.48 -13.64
CA HIS A 172 0.12 -7.39 -14.09
C HIS A 172 0.58 -8.85 -14.18
N SER A 173 1.91 -9.08 -14.21
CA SER A 173 2.52 -10.41 -14.16
C SER A 173 3.88 -10.34 -13.45
N PRO A 174 3.90 -10.18 -12.11
CA PRO A 174 5.12 -9.80 -11.40
C PRO A 174 6.19 -10.88 -11.34
N LYS A 175 5.81 -12.16 -11.49
CA LYS A 175 6.72 -13.28 -11.35
C LYS A 175 7.67 -13.35 -12.55
N PHE A 176 8.98 -13.40 -12.30
CA PHE A 176 9.96 -13.67 -13.36
C PHE A 176 9.84 -15.09 -13.90
N ASN A 177 10.06 -15.23 -15.21
CA ASN A 177 10.23 -16.53 -15.83
C ASN A 177 11.50 -17.21 -15.27
N PRO A 178 11.44 -18.52 -14.94
CA PRO A 178 12.63 -19.26 -14.54
C PRO A 178 13.70 -19.17 -15.61
N LEU A 179 14.91 -18.79 -15.22
CA LEU A 179 16.07 -18.85 -16.09
C LEU A 179 16.63 -20.26 -16.07
N LYS A 180 16.98 -20.79 -17.23
CA LYS A 180 17.78 -22.01 -17.31
C LYS A 180 19.17 -21.68 -16.74
N PRO A 181 19.66 -22.39 -15.71
CA PRO A 181 20.99 -22.15 -15.19
C PRO A 181 22.02 -22.43 -16.28
N MET A 182 23.09 -21.63 -16.30
CA MET A 182 24.27 -21.94 -17.10
C MET A 182 24.88 -23.27 -16.62
N PRO A 183 25.64 -23.98 -17.48
CA PRO A 183 26.41 -25.13 -17.04
C PRO A 183 27.27 -24.78 -15.82
N ALA A 184 27.56 -25.79 -14.99
CA ALA A 184 28.42 -25.61 -13.83
C ALA A 184 29.74 -24.94 -14.24
N PRO A 185 30.28 -24.02 -13.43
CA PRO A 185 31.56 -23.41 -13.73
C PRO A 185 32.62 -24.50 -13.86
N VAL A 186 33.48 -24.36 -14.86
CA VAL A 186 34.64 -25.24 -15.04
C VAL A 186 35.57 -25.03 -13.85
N ARG A 187 36.11 -26.10 -13.28
CA ARG A 187 37.08 -25.97 -12.18
C ARG A 187 38.34 -25.31 -12.71
N GLN A 188 39.01 -24.53 -11.88
CA GLN A 188 40.21 -23.79 -12.29
C GLN A 188 41.29 -24.71 -12.91
N GLU A 189 41.45 -25.92 -12.37
CA GLU A 189 42.38 -26.95 -12.84
C GLU A 189 42.06 -27.51 -14.24
N ASP A 190 40.82 -27.33 -14.70
CA ASP A 190 40.33 -27.82 -15.98
C ASP A 190 40.35 -26.70 -17.08
N LEU A 191 40.85 -25.48 -16.77
CA LEU A 191 40.90 -24.31 -17.68
C LEU A 191 42.22 -24.18 -18.49
N GLN A 192 42.88 -25.30 -18.84
CA GLN A 192 44.21 -25.33 -19.50
C GLN A 192 44.29 -24.53 -20.81
#